data_AF-A0A366XC22-F1
#
_entry.id   AF-A0A366XC22-F1
#
_cell.length_a   1.000
_cell.length_b   1.000
_cell.length_c   1.000
_cell.angle_alpha   90.00
_cell.angle_beta   90.00
_cell.angle_gamma   90.00
#
_symmetry.space_group_name_H-M   'P 1'
#
loop_
_entity.id
_entity.type
_entity.pdbx_description
1 polymer ?
#
loop_
_entity_poly.entity_id
_entity_poly.type
_entity_poly.pdbx_seq_one_letter_code
_entity_poly.pdbx_strand_id
1 'polypeptide(L)'
;MLRRIAILLTLSAQTAAAQSALSGAEFDSYTRGKTMFYGFQGTVYGVERYLPNRRVIWSFLDGNCKEGVWYEQAGQICFVYEDRIDPQCWVFTKSDGGLIALFEGNSDTTELYEAEDINEEMVCLGPEVGV
;
A
#
# COMPACT_ATOMS: atom_id res chain seq x y z
N MET A 1 -5.79 56.34 34.19
CA MET A 1 -6.74 55.21 34.02
C MET A 1 -6.55 54.64 32.61
N LEU A 2 -5.79 53.56 32.45
CA LEU A 2 -5.65 52.90 31.14
C LEU A 2 -6.20 51.47 31.25
N ARG A 3 -7.33 51.26 30.57
CA ARG A 3 -8.07 49.99 30.48
C ARG A 3 -7.19 48.92 29.84
N ARG A 4 -6.94 47.83 30.58
CA ARG A 4 -6.38 46.59 30.06
C ARG A 4 -7.46 45.86 29.25
N ILE A 5 -7.30 45.78 27.92
CA ILE A 5 -8.09 44.89 27.07
C ILE A 5 -7.18 43.72 26.74
N ALA A 6 -7.36 42.60 27.46
CA ALA A 6 -6.72 41.34 27.14
C ALA A 6 -7.62 40.60 26.14
N ILE A 7 -7.17 40.52 24.89
CA ILE A 7 -7.77 39.67 23.86
C ILE A 7 -7.19 38.27 24.07
N LEU A 8 -8.03 37.34 24.56
CA LEU A 8 -7.72 35.91 24.57
C LEU A 8 -7.89 35.37 23.15
N LEU A 9 -6.77 35.17 22.43
CA LEU A 9 -6.74 34.37 21.21
C LEU A 9 -6.84 32.89 21.61
N THR A 10 -8.02 32.29 21.48
CA THR A 10 -8.20 30.83 21.54
C THR A 10 -7.64 30.23 20.25
N LEU A 11 -6.38 29.79 20.32
CA LEU A 11 -5.74 29.04 19.24
C LEU A 11 -6.30 27.62 19.25
N SER A 12 -7.23 27.32 18.35
CA SER A 12 -7.71 25.97 18.10
C SER A 12 -6.55 25.14 17.56
N ALA A 13 -5.92 24.34 18.43
CA ALA A 13 -4.93 23.36 18.01
C ALA A 13 -5.66 22.29 17.17
N GLN A 14 -5.60 22.43 15.84
CA GLN A 14 -5.91 21.34 14.94
C GLN A 14 -4.78 20.32 15.11
N THR A 15 -5.02 19.29 15.91
CA THR A 15 -4.21 18.07 15.87
C THR A 15 -4.31 17.50 14.47
N ALA A 16 -3.28 17.73 13.66
CA ALA A 16 -3.06 16.95 12.45
C ALA A 16 -2.92 15.49 12.88
N ALA A 17 -3.93 14.67 12.58
CA ALA A 17 -3.82 13.23 12.75
C ALA A 17 -2.79 12.74 11.74
N ALA A 18 -1.58 12.44 12.20
CA ALA A 18 -0.64 11.69 11.40
C ALA A 18 -1.30 10.37 11.02
N GLN A 19 -1.39 10.07 9.71
CA GLN A 19 -1.90 8.77 9.26
C GLN A 19 -1.03 7.67 9.85
N SER A 20 -1.63 6.85 10.68
CA SER A 20 -0.96 5.72 11.31
C SER A 20 -0.74 4.60 10.29
N ALA A 21 0.40 3.91 10.41
CA ALA A 21 0.63 2.66 9.71
C ALA A 21 -0.47 1.65 10.04
N LEU A 22 -0.93 0.91 9.04
CA LEU A 22 -1.92 -0.15 9.20
C LEU A 22 -1.28 -1.38 9.85
N SER A 23 -1.98 -1.95 10.83
CA SER A 23 -1.69 -3.30 11.30
C SER A 23 -2.00 -4.34 10.21
N GLY A 24 -1.51 -5.57 10.37
CA GLY A 24 -1.82 -6.67 9.47
C GLY A 24 -3.31 -6.98 9.42
N ALA A 25 -4.05 -6.81 10.52
CA ALA A 25 -5.49 -7.02 10.55
C ALA A 25 -6.26 -5.95 9.77
N GLU A 26 -5.86 -4.67 9.90
CA GLU A 26 -6.45 -3.57 9.15
C GLU A 26 -6.12 -3.67 7.66
N PHE A 27 -4.87 -4.03 7.34
CA PHE A 27 -4.43 -4.30 5.98
C PHE A 27 -5.26 -5.43 5.34
N ASP A 28 -5.39 -6.59 5.99
CA ASP A 28 -6.19 -7.71 5.49
C ASP A 28 -7.66 -7.32 5.29
N SER A 29 -8.24 -6.59 6.25
CA SER A 29 -9.61 -6.10 6.13
C SER A 29 -9.79 -5.15 4.95
N TYR A 30 -8.75 -4.38 4.60
CA TYR A 30 -8.78 -3.47 3.48
C TYR A 30 -8.61 -4.21 2.15
N THR A 31 -7.67 -5.15 2.06
CA THR A 31 -7.20 -5.70 0.78
C THR A 31 -7.88 -7.00 0.37
N ARG A 32 -8.32 -7.83 1.31
CA ARG A 32 -8.79 -9.19 1.05
C ARG A 32 -9.88 -9.25 -0.03
N GLY A 33 -9.67 -10.10 -1.03
CA GLY A 33 -10.59 -10.31 -2.14
C GLY A 33 -10.52 -9.24 -3.24
N LYS A 34 -9.70 -8.20 -3.08
CA LYS A 34 -9.49 -7.17 -4.09
C LYS A 34 -8.37 -7.55 -5.06
N THR A 35 -8.47 -7.01 -6.26
CA THR A 35 -7.33 -6.81 -7.16
C THR A 35 -7.04 -5.31 -7.17
N MET A 36 -5.84 -4.92 -6.79
CA MET A 36 -5.44 -3.53 -6.60
C MET A 36 -4.30 -3.18 -7.53
N PHE A 37 -4.40 -2.04 -8.19
CA PHE A 37 -3.34 -1.51 -9.03
C PHE A 37 -2.52 -0.51 -8.22
N TYR A 38 -1.22 -0.56 -8.39
CA TYR A 38 -0.27 0.32 -7.73
C TYR A 38 0.41 1.19 -8.77
N GLY A 39 0.48 2.49 -8.52
CA GLY A 39 1.23 3.43 -9.32
C GLY A 39 2.54 3.87 -8.65
N PHE A 40 3.51 4.25 -9.47
CA PHE A 40 4.78 4.85 -9.08
C PHE A 40 5.05 6.05 -9.99
N GLN A 41 5.32 7.22 -9.41
CA GLN A 41 5.59 8.46 -10.17
C GLN A 41 4.57 8.77 -11.29
N GLY A 42 3.28 8.58 -11.03
CA GLY A 42 2.23 8.88 -12.00
C GLY A 42 1.96 7.78 -13.04
N THR A 43 2.74 6.69 -13.03
CA THR A 43 2.59 5.56 -13.97
C THR A 43 2.14 4.31 -13.23
N VAL A 44 1.30 3.50 -13.85
CA VAL A 44 0.92 2.20 -13.29
C VAL A 44 2.18 1.31 -13.23
N TYR A 45 2.46 0.80 -12.03
CA TYR A 45 3.67 0.04 -11.74
C TYR A 45 3.42 -1.46 -11.68
N GLY A 46 2.29 -1.86 -11.12
CA GLY A 46 1.94 -3.27 -11.00
C GLY A 46 0.55 -3.47 -10.45
N VAL A 47 0.17 -4.73 -10.34
CA VAL A 47 -1.13 -5.16 -9.86
C VAL A 47 -0.96 -6.31 -8.88
N GLU A 48 -1.71 -6.23 -7.79
CA GLU A 48 -1.73 -7.26 -6.74
C GLU A 48 -3.14 -7.78 -6.50
N ARG A 49 -3.30 -9.09 -6.54
CA ARG A 49 -4.54 -9.77 -6.15
C ARG A 49 -4.39 -10.39 -4.77
N TYR A 50 -5.28 -10.03 -3.85
CA TYR A 50 -5.27 -10.50 -2.47
C TYR A 50 -6.27 -11.65 -2.27
N LEU A 51 -5.73 -12.82 -1.93
CA LEU A 51 -6.46 -14.06 -1.78
C LEU A 51 -6.67 -14.41 -0.29
N PRO A 52 -7.62 -15.32 0.04
CA PRO A 52 -7.77 -15.84 1.39
C PRO A 52 -6.46 -16.44 1.94
N ASN A 53 -6.35 -16.47 3.27
CA ASN A 53 -5.20 -17.03 4.00
C ASN A 53 -3.86 -16.32 3.73
N ARG A 54 -3.91 -14.99 3.53
CA ARG A 54 -2.74 -14.13 3.33
C ARG A 54 -1.89 -14.50 2.12
N ARG A 55 -2.52 -15.02 1.08
CA ARG A 55 -1.88 -15.30 -0.21
C ARG A 55 -2.08 -14.11 -1.14
N VAL A 56 -1.12 -13.89 -2.04
CA VAL A 56 -1.19 -12.85 -3.07
C VAL A 56 -0.71 -13.38 -4.41
N ILE A 57 -1.10 -12.67 -5.46
CA ILE A 57 -0.49 -12.79 -6.78
C ILE A 57 -0.06 -11.38 -7.18
N TRP A 58 1.20 -11.21 -7.55
CA TRP A 58 1.76 -9.95 -8.04
C TRP A 58 2.07 -10.04 -9.53
N SER A 59 1.86 -8.96 -10.28
CA SER A 59 2.36 -8.82 -11.65
C SER A 59 2.79 -7.38 -11.92
N PHE A 60 3.80 -7.20 -12.78
CA PHE A 60 4.19 -5.91 -13.33
C PHE A 60 3.37 -5.54 -14.58
N LEU A 61 2.20 -6.16 -14.77
CA LEU A 61 1.32 -6.00 -15.94
C LEU A 61 1.94 -6.52 -17.25
N ASP A 62 2.92 -7.42 -17.13
CA ASP A 62 3.63 -8.06 -18.23
C ASP A 62 3.07 -9.45 -18.58
N GLY A 63 2.00 -9.87 -17.89
CA GLY A 63 1.43 -11.21 -18.02
C GLY A 63 2.12 -12.26 -17.15
N ASN A 64 3.28 -11.96 -16.56
CA ASN A 64 3.96 -12.83 -15.62
C ASN A 64 3.42 -12.57 -14.21
N CYS A 65 2.92 -13.61 -13.58
CA CYS A 65 2.33 -13.55 -12.25
C CYS A 65 3.17 -14.35 -11.27
N LYS A 66 3.41 -13.75 -10.11
CA LYS A 66 4.20 -14.35 -9.02
C LYS A 66 3.29 -14.64 -7.86
N GLU A 67 3.22 -15.90 -7.43
CA GLU A 67 2.53 -16.25 -6.21
C GLU A 67 3.36 -15.84 -4.99
N GLY A 68 2.67 -15.38 -3.94
CA GLY A 68 3.32 -15.00 -2.71
C GLY A 68 2.43 -15.14 -1.49
N VAL A 69 3.03 -14.85 -0.33
CA VAL A 69 2.38 -14.73 0.96
C VAL A 69 2.78 -13.44 1.63
N TRP A 70 1.91 -12.93 2.49
CA TRP A 70 2.22 -11.75 3.29
C TRP A 70 2.01 -11.99 4.79
N TYR A 71 2.76 -11.26 5.60
CA TYR A 71 2.63 -11.26 7.06
C TYR A 71 3.03 -9.91 7.65
N GLU A 72 2.56 -9.63 8.86
CA GLU A 72 2.97 -8.44 9.60
C GLU A 72 4.26 -8.74 10.39
N GLN A 73 5.22 -7.82 10.33
CA GLN A 73 6.41 -7.85 11.17
C GLN A 73 6.85 -6.43 11.52
N ALA A 74 7.02 -6.16 12.81
CA ALA A 74 7.52 -4.86 13.32
C ALA A 74 6.77 -3.64 12.76
N GLY A 75 5.44 -3.72 12.64
CA GLY A 75 4.60 -2.63 12.13
C GLY A 75 4.64 -2.45 10.61
N GLN A 76 5.23 -3.39 9.87
CA GLN A 76 5.27 -3.44 8.42
C GLN A 76 4.54 -4.67 7.90
N ILE A 77 4.09 -4.60 6.65
CA ILE A 77 3.56 -5.74 5.91
C ILE A 77 4.66 -6.24 4.98
N CYS A 78 5.11 -7.48 5.21
CA CYS A 78 6.18 -8.12 4.47
C CYS A 78 5.62 -9.17 3.51
N PHE A 79 6.11 -9.14 2.27
CA PHE A 79 5.73 -10.06 1.19
C PHE A 79 6.90 -10.95 0.83
N VAL A 80 6.62 -12.23 0.60
CA VAL A 80 7.56 -13.22 0.07
C VAL A 80 6.94 -13.84 -1.16
N TYR A 81 7.68 -13.84 -2.26
CA TYR A 81 7.23 -14.34 -3.56
C TYR A 81 8.01 -15.60 -3.93
N GLU A 82 7.45 -16.43 -4.80
CA GLU A 82 8.04 -17.72 -5.21
C GLU A 82 9.45 -17.61 -5.82
N ASP A 83 9.77 -16.47 -6.46
CA ASP A 83 11.04 -16.21 -7.11
C ASP A 83 12.05 -15.48 -6.20
N ARG A 84 11.63 -15.09 -4.98
CA ARG A 84 12.44 -14.31 -4.04
C ARG A 84 12.14 -14.69 -2.59
N ILE A 85 13.13 -15.32 -1.94
CA ILE A 85 13.02 -15.71 -0.53
C ILE A 85 13.17 -14.52 0.44
N ASP A 86 13.88 -13.46 0.02
CA ASP A 86 14.06 -12.26 0.83
C ASP A 86 12.76 -11.44 0.91
N PRO A 87 12.18 -11.23 2.11
CA PRO A 87 10.94 -10.50 2.25
C PRO A 87 11.07 -9.03 1.81
N GLN A 88 10.04 -8.52 1.13
CA GLN A 88 9.88 -7.10 0.84
C GLN A 88 8.90 -6.50 1.83
N CYS A 89 9.38 -5.67 2.75
CA CYS A 89 8.57 -5.07 3.80
C CYS A 89 8.17 -3.63 3.46
N TRP A 90 6.92 -3.31 3.73
CA TRP A 90 6.32 -2.02 3.40
C TRP A 90 5.54 -1.47 4.58
N VAL A 91 5.57 -0.15 4.75
CA VAL A 91 4.65 0.56 5.63
C VAL A 91 3.44 0.97 4.81
N PHE A 92 2.26 0.47 5.15
CA PHE A 92 1.01 0.89 4.52
C PHE A 92 0.31 1.93 5.37
N THR A 93 -0.08 3.04 4.76
CA THR A 93 -0.97 4.04 5.35
C THR A 93 -2.21 4.22 4.48
N LYS A 94 -3.33 4.59 5.11
CA LYS A 94 -4.57 4.87 4.38
C LYS A 94 -4.73 6.37 4.21
N SER A 95 -4.91 6.80 2.97
CA SER A 95 -5.23 8.18 2.58
C SER A 95 -6.66 8.34 2.08
N ASP A 96 -7.07 9.58 1.80
CA ASP A 96 -8.36 9.87 1.18
C ASP A 96 -8.48 9.28 -0.23
N GLY A 97 -7.35 9.05 -0.91
CA GLY A 97 -7.26 8.46 -2.26
C GLY A 97 -6.80 7.00 -2.29
N GLY A 98 -6.90 6.26 -1.18
CA GLY A 98 -6.53 4.84 -1.10
C GLY A 98 -5.25 4.57 -0.30
N LEU A 99 -4.67 3.38 -0.49
CA LEU A 99 -3.44 2.97 0.18
C LEU A 99 -2.21 3.66 -0.37
N ILE A 100 -1.30 4.02 0.53
CA ILE A 100 0.08 4.41 0.21
C ILE A 100 0.99 3.34 0.82
N ALA A 101 1.93 2.82 0.03
CA ALA A 101 2.88 1.80 0.45
C ALA A 101 4.31 2.34 0.32
N LEU A 102 5.02 2.42 1.44
CA LEU A 102 6.40 2.92 1.50
C LEU A 102 7.39 1.78 1.74
N PHE A 103 8.35 1.60 0.84
CA PHE A 103 9.33 0.52 0.93
C PHE A 103 10.25 0.70 2.14
N GLU A 104 10.37 -0.34 2.97
CA GLU A 104 11.19 -0.37 4.20
C GLU A 104 10.96 0.82 5.16
N GLY A 105 9.84 1.53 5.02
CA GLY A 105 9.51 2.71 5.81
C GLY A 105 10.45 3.92 5.59
N ASN A 106 11.21 3.96 4.50
CA ASN A 106 12.12 5.07 4.19
C ASN A 106 11.52 5.97 3.09
N SER A 107 11.22 7.24 3.43
CA SER A 107 10.61 8.22 2.52
C SER A 107 11.45 8.57 1.30
N ASP A 108 12.75 8.29 1.33
CA ASP A 108 13.65 8.51 0.18
C ASP A 108 13.63 7.32 -0.81
N THR A 109 12.79 6.32 -0.57
CA THR A 109 12.70 5.09 -1.39
C THR A 109 11.38 5.03 -2.18
N THR A 110 11.10 3.86 -2.78
CA THR A 110 9.90 3.65 -3.60
C THR A 110 8.63 3.82 -2.77
N GLU A 111 7.82 4.80 -3.16
CA GLU A 111 6.47 5.03 -2.67
C GLU A 111 5.46 4.63 -3.74
N LEU A 112 4.61 3.64 -3.45
CA LEU A 112 3.53 3.22 -4.33
C LEU A 112 2.20 3.77 -3.81
N TYR A 113 1.33 4.21 -4.72
CA TYR A 113 -0.03 4.62 -4.39
C TYR A 113 -1.04 3.69 -5.05
N GLU A 114 -2.18 3.48 -4.42
CA GLU A 114 -3.32 2.81 -5.02
C GLU A 114 -3.80 3.62 -6.24
N ALA A 115 -3.79 3.00 -7.42
CA ALA A 115 -4.30 3.60 -8.64
C ALA A 115 -5.80 3.31 -8.76
N GLU A 116 -6.61 4.37 -8.74
CA GLU A 116 -8.06 4.26 -8.92
C GLU A 116 -8.43 3.95 -10.39
N ASP A 117 -9.34 3.00 -10.57
CA ASP A 117 -10.06 2.65 -11.82
C ASP A 117 -9.32 2.97 -13.13
N ILE A 118 -8.28 2.19 -13.42
CA ILE A 118 -7.46 2.34 -14.64
C ILE A 118 -8.00 1.56 -15.84
N ASN A 119 -9.19 0.94 -15.74
CA ASN A 119 -9.75 0.03 -16.77
C ASN A 119 -8.80 -1.09 -17.24
N GLU A 120 -7.84 -1.48 -16.41
CA GLU A 120 -6.97 -2.62 -16.66
C GLU A 120 -7.44 -3.87 -15.90
N GLU A 121 -7.08 -5.04 -16.42
CA GLU A 121 -7.32 -6.33 -15.78
C GLU A 121 -5.98 -7.02 -15.49
N MET A 122 -5.88 -7.67 -14.33
CA MET A 122 -4.74 -8.53 -14.05
C MET A 122 -4.82 -9.79 -14.92
N VAL A 123 -3.96 -9.85 -15.95
CA VAL A 123 -3.78 -11.01 -16.83
C VAL A 123 -2.59 -11.83 -16.36
N CYS A 124 -2.78 -13.13 -16.17
CA CYS A 124 -1.71 -14.09 -15.92
C CYS A 124 -1.64 -15.07 -17.09
N LEU A 125 -0.64 -14.89 -17.95
CA LEU A 125 -0.35 -15.82 -19.03
C LEU A 125 0.27 -17.06 -18.40
N GLY A 126 -0.40 -18.21 -18.53
CA GLY A 126 0.14 -19.49 -18.04
C GLY A 126 1.52 -19.78 -18.64
N PRO A 127 2.23 -20.82 -18.15
CA PRO A 127 3.57 -21.13 -18.61
C PRO A 127 3.61 -21.22 -20.15
N GLU A 128 4.65 -20.64 -20.77
CA GLU A 128 4.86 -20.72 -22.21
C GLU A 128 5.00 -22.19 -22.64
N VAL A 129 3.90 -22.78 -23.10
CA VAL A 129 3.88 -24.12 -23.70
C VAL A 129 4.15 -24.00 -25.20
N GLY A 130 5.37 -23.61 -25.54
CA GLY A 130 5.88 -23.61 -26.92
C GLY A 130 6.64 -24.92 -27.21
N VAL A 131 6.19 -25.67 -28.22
CA VAL A 131 6.87 -26.85 -28.80
C VAL A 131 8.01 -26.46 -29.73
#